data_AF-A0A1V1NVJ4-F1
#
_entry.id   AF-A0A1V1NVJ4-F1
#
_cell.length_a   1.000
_cell.length_b   1.000
_cell.length_c   1.000
_cell.angle_alpha   90.00
_cell.angle_beta   90.00
_cell.angle_gamma   90.00
#
_symmetry.space_group_name_H-M   'P 1'
#
loop_
_entity.id
_entity.type
_entity.pdbx_description
1 polymer ?
#
loop_
_entity_poly.entity_id
_entity_poly.type
_entity_poly.pdbx_seq_one_letter_code
_entity_poly.pdbx_strand_id
1 'polypeptide(L)'
;MNKIFTEESNVKAELDKVKIKLSRLVKSQDSNRVEDRVIKRINGWGVQFKYPYYRIFKKINGKVKWFYIGKKFSNELSLCKIEKFFKDTENNISNN
;
A
#
# COMPACT_ATOMS: atom_id res chain seq x y z
N MET A 1 -14.51 -36.26 -33.98
CA MET A 1 -14.25 -35.37 -32.83
C MET A 1 -14.97 -34.05 -33.13
N ASN A 2 -15.95 -33.66 -32.30
CA ASN A 2 -16.99 -32.70 -32.69
C ASN A 2 -16.50 -31.26 -32.68
N LYS A 3 -16.63 -30.57 -33.83
CA LYS A 3 -16.25 -29.17 -34.07
C LYS A 3 -16.82 -28.18 -33.03
N ILE A 4 -18.02 -28.49 -32.53
CA ILE A 4 -18.74 -27.75 -31.50
C ILE A 4 -17.97 -27.74 -30.15
N PHE A 5 -17.39 -28.88 -29.76
CA PHE A 5 -16.62 -29.00 -28.52
C PHE A 5 -15.35 -28.14 -28.54
N THR A 6 -14.78 -27.96 -29.73
CA THR A 6 -13.58 -27.13 -29.93
C THR A 6 -13.90 -25.64 -29.85
N GLU A 7 -15.04 -25.21 -30.40
CA GLU A 7 -15.50 -23.82 -30.34
C GLU A 7 -15.87 -23.40 -28.92
N GLU A 8 -16.58 -24.24 -28.16
CA GLU A 8 -16.90 -23.97 -26.75
C GLU A 8 -15.64 -23.81 -25.89
N SER A 9 -14.61 -24.64 -26.12
CA SER A 9 -13.34 -24.55 -25.41
C SER A 9 -12.61 -23.23 -25.70
N ASN A 10 -12.59 -22.80 -26.97
CA ASN A 10 -11.97 -21.54 -27.38
C ASN A 10 -12.69 -20.33 -26.80
N VAL A 11 -14.03 -20.32 -26.82
CA VAL A 11 -14.83 -19.23 -26.23
C VAL A 11 -14.59 -19.13 -24.72
N LYS A 12 -14.48 -20.26 -24.03
CA LYS A 12 -14.18 -20.30 -22.59
C LYS A 12 -12.78 -19.75 -22.27
N ALA A 13 -11.78 -20.11 -23.08
CA ALA A 13 -10.42 -19.61 -22.92
C ALA A 13 -10.33 -18.08 -23.13
N GLU A 14 -11.06 -17.54 -24.12
CA GLU A 14 -11.13 -16.09 -24.33
C GLU A 14 -11.86 -15.38 -23.19
N LEU A 15 -12.94 -15.96 -22.66
CA LEU A 15 -13.65 -15.42 -21.51
C LEU A 15 -12.75 -15.32 -20.27
N ASP A 16 -11.92 -16.33 -20.02
CA ASP A 16 -10.97 -16.34 -18.90
C ASP A 16 -9.86 -15.31 -19.08
N LYS A 17 -9.34 -15.12 -20.30
CA LYS A 17 -8.38 -14.04 -20.60
C LYS A 17 -8.99 -12.66 -20.35
N VAL A 18 -10.24 -12.44 -20.76
CA VAL A 18 -10.96 -11.19 -20.53
C VAL A 18 -11.16 -10.94 -19.03
N LYS A 19 -11.57 -11.94 -18.25
CA LYS A 19 -11.70 -11.83 -16.78
C LYS A 19 -10.38 -11.45 -16.10
N ILE A 20 -9.28 -12.07 -16.51
CA ILE A 20 -7.95 -11.75 -15.99
C ILE A 20 -7.59 -10.30 -16.33
N LYS A 21 -7.79 -9.86 -17.58
CA LYS A 21 -7.51 -8.49 -18.01
C LYS A 21 -8.36 -7.47 -17.24
N LEU A 22 -9.65 -7.76 -17.05
CA LEU A 22 -10.56 -6.91 -16.29
C LEU A 22 -10.11 -6.78 -14.82
N SER A 23 -9.72 -7.89 -14.18
CA SER A 23 -9.23 -7.87 -12.80
C SER A 23 -7.95 -7.05 -12.62
N ARG A 24 -7.06 -7.07 -13.62
CA ARG A 24 -5.84 -6.24 -13.63
C ARG A 24 -6.17 -4.76 -13.82
N LEU A 25 -7.11 -4.46 -14.72
CA LEU A 25 -7.56 -3.09 -14.97
C LEU A 25 -8.24 -2.48 -13.74
N VAL A 26 -9.16 -3.20 -13.10
CA VAL A 26 -9.82 -2.76 -11.85
C VAL A 26 -8.78 -2.48 -10.76
N LYS A 27 -7.79 -3.37 -10.57
CA LYS A 27 -6.69 -3.14 -9.62
C LYS A 27 -5.86 -1.89 -9.94
N SER A 28 -5.62 -1.61 -11.23
CA SER A 28 -4.86 -0.42 -11.66
C SER A 28 -5.68 0.88 -11.60
N GLN A 29 -7.01 0.81 -11.72
CA GLN A 29 -7.88 1.98 -11.63
C GLN A 29 -8.08 2.42 -10.18
N ASP A 30 -8.12 1.46 -9.25
CA ASP A 30 -8.13 1.74 -7.80
C ASP A 30 -6.80 2.30 -7.29
N SER A 31 -5.65 1.88 -7.84
CA SER A 31 -4.36 2.43 -7.42
C SER A 31 -4.22 3.91 -7.80
N ASN A 32 -4.73 4.31 -8.96
CA ASN A 32 -4.55 5.69 -9.47
C ASN A 32 -5.52 6.71 -8.85
N ARG A 33 -6.71 6.29 -8.37
CA ARG A 33 -7.68 7.21 -7.74
C ARG A 33 -7.42 7.49 -6.26
N VAL A 34 -6.64 6.63 -5.60
CA VAL A 34 -6.37 6.74 -4.15
C VAL A 34 -5.15 7.63 -3.86
N GLU A 35 -4.19 7.73 -4.78
CA GLU A 35 -2.97 8.53 -4.58
C GLU A 35 -3.24 10.04 -4.44
N ASP A 36 -4.27 10.58 -5.09
CA ASP A 36 -4.54 12.02 -5.07
C ASP A 36 -5.15 12.54 -3.76
N ARG A 37 -5.66 11.69 -2.87
CA ARG A 37 -6.27 12.12 -1.58
C ARG A 37 -5.43 11.79 -0.35
N VAL A 38 -4.34 11.05 -0.50
CA VAL A 38 -3.50 10.65 0.63
C VAL A 38 -2.45 11.73 0.87
N ILE A 39 -2.48 12.29 2.08
CA ILE A 39 -1.48 13.24 2.58
C ILE A 39 -0.08 12.70 2.27
N LYS A 40 0.73 13.45 1.52
CA LYS A 40 2.08 13.00 1.11
C LYS A 40 3.08 13.00 2.28
N ARG A 41 2.84 13.80 3.33
CA ARG A 41 3.72 13.94 4.49
C ARG A 41 2.96 14.24 5.78
N ILE A 42 3.41 13.69 6.92
CA ILE A 42 2.88 13.97 8.25
C ILE A 42 4.04 14.21 9.23
N ASN A 43 4.07 15.35 9.92
CA ASN A 43 5.16 15.74 10.86
C ASN A 43 6.58 15.52 10.30
N GLY A 44 6.78 15.84 9.01
CA GLY A 44 8.04 15.64 8.31
C GLY A 44 8.42 14.18 8.01
N TRP A 45 7.50 13.24 8.22
CA TRP A 45 7.56 11.86 7.70
C TRP A 45 6.87 11.80 6.34
N GLY A 46 7.43 11.07 5.39
CA GLY A 46 6.76 10.76 4.12
C GLY A 46 5.71 9.67 4.32
N VAL A 47 4.60 9.75 3.60
CA VAL A 47 3.57 8.71 3.55
C VAL A 47 3.71 7.97 2.22
N GLN A 48 3.63 6.65 2.27
CA GLN A 48 3.69 5.81 1.08
C GLN A 48 2.62 4.73 1.13
N PHE A 49 1.85 4.61 0.05
CA PHE A 49 1.06 3.42 -0.20
C PHE A 49 1.95 2.34 -0.82
N LYS A 50 2.01 1.17 -0.17
CA LYS A 50 2.64 -0.05 -0.68
C LYS A 50 1.59 -1.14 -0.60
N TYR A 51 0.88 -1.37 -1.71
CA TYR A 51 -0.23 -2.32 -1.76
C TYR A 51 0.09 -3.62 -0.99
N PRO A 52 -0.76 -4.06 -0.05
CA PRO A 52 -2.10 -3.56 0.26
C PRO A 52 -2.18 -2.57 1.45
N TYR A 53 -1.09 -1.91 1.84
CA TYR A 53 -1.05 -1.10 3.06
C TYR A 53 -0.33 0.25 2.92
N TYR A 54 -0.59 1.13 3.88
CA TYR A 54 0.11 2.38 4.08
C TYR A 54 1.23 2.23 5.08
N ARG A 55 2.31 2.96 4.83
CA ARG A 55 3.44 3.11 5.74
C ARG A 55 3.93 4.56 5.73
N ILE A 56 4.54 4.98 6.83
CA ILE A 56 5.24 6.25 6.91
C ILE A 56 6.74 6.02 7.06
N PHE A 57 7.54 6.98 6.63
CA PHE A 57 9.00 6.88 6.67
C PHE A 57 9.72 8.21 6.89
N LYS A 58 10.89 8.16 7.53
CA LYS A 58 11.78 9.31 7.71
C LYS A 58 13.22 8.85 7.82
N LYS A 59 14.13 9.62 7.25
CA LYS A 59 15.58 9.41 7.41
C LYS A 59 16.02 10.13 8.69
N ILE A 60 16.63 9.39 9.61
CA ILE A 60 17.09 9.87 10.92
C ILE A 60 18.49 9.29 11.13
N ASN A 61 19.48 10.14 11.37
CA ASN A 61 20.89 9.75 11.56
C ASN A 61 21.40 8.80 10.47
N GLY A 62 21.15 9.16 9.20
CA GLY A 62 21.57 8.35 8.04
C GLY A 62 20.71 7.11 7.76
N LYS A 63 19.90 6.63 8.71
CA LYS A 63 19.09 5.41 8.60
C LYS A 63 17.63 5.76 8.30
N VAL A 64 16.98 4.99 7.42
CA VAL A 64 15.54 5.15 7.15
C VAL A 64 14.73 4.33 8.14
N LYS A 65 13.82 4.98 8.85
CA LYS A 65 12.84 4.33 9.72
C LYS A 65 11.51 4.22 8.98
N TRP A 66 10.84 3.08 9.14
CA TRP A 66 9.57 2.76 8.51
C TRP A 66 8.57 2.36 9.58
N PHE A 67 7.34 2.87 9.50
CA PHE A 67 6.23 2.42 10.32
C PHE A 67 5.08 1.99 9.45
N TYR A 68 4.65 0.74 9.62
CA TYR A 68 3.38 0.25 9.07
C TYR A 68 2.22 1.03 9.69
N ILE A 69 1.23 1.44 8.91
CA ILE A 69 0.01 2.08 9.41
C ILE A 69 -1.17 1.12 9.32
N GLY A 70 -1.49 0.62 8.13
CA GLY A 70 -2.68 -0.21 7.94
C GLY A 70 -3.12 -0.27 6.48
N LYS A 71 -4.13 -1.09 6.18
CA LYS A 71 -4.78 -1.11 4.85
C LYS A 71 -5.46 0.21 4.50
N LYS A 72 -5.96 0.91 5.52
CA LYS A 72 -6.44 2.30 5.45
C LYS A 72 -5.43 3.20 6.15
N PHE A 73 -5.23 4.39 5.61
CA PHE A 73 -4.38 5.38 6.24
C PHE A 73 -5.10 6.00 7.45
N SER A 74 -4.40 6.14 8.57
CA SER A 74 -4.89 6.81 9.78
C SER A 74 -3.84 7.83 10.24
N ASN A 75 -4.25 9.11 10.30
CA ASN A 75 -3.42 10.19 10.81
C ASN A 75 -3.08 9.98 12.28
N GLU A 76 -4.08 9.62 13.08
CA GLU A 76 -3.96 9.44 14.53
C GLU A 76 -2.98 8.31 14.87
N LEU A 77 -3.08 7.18 14.17
CA LEU A 77 -2.14 6.07 14.34
C LEU A 77 -0.72 6.46 13.89
N SER A 78 -0.62 7.28 12.85
CA SER A 78 0.67 7.78 12.37
C SER A 78 1.34 8.68 13.41
N LEU A 79 0.59 9.64 13.99
CA LEU A 79 1.07 10.53 15.04
C LEU A 79 1.48 9.75 16.29
N CYS A 80 0.65 8.80 16.74
CA CYS A 80 0.95 7.94 17.89
C CYS A 80 2.29 7.19 17.73
N LYS A 81 2.55 6.64 16.53
CA LYS A 81 3.82 5.94 16.25
C LYS A 81 5.02 6.88 16.21
N ILE A 82 4.85 8.09 15.69
CA ILE A 82 5.90 9.11 15.65
C ILE A 82 6.23 9.57 17.07
N GLU A 83 5.23 9.90 17.88
CA GLU A 83 5.41 10.30 19.27
C GLU A 83 6.08 9.22 20.10
N LYS A 84 5.60 7.97 19.98
CA LYS A 84 6.22 6.84 20.67
C LYS A 84 7.70 6.70 20.30
N PHE A 85 8.03 6.83 19.03
CA PHE A 85 9.42 6.77 18.58
C PHE A 85 10.31 7.84 19.23
N PHE A 86 9.83 9.08 19.36
CA PHE A 86 10.59 10.15 20.01
C PHE A 86 10.68 9.96 21.53
N LYS A 87 9.59 9.58 22.20
CA LYS A 87 9.60 9.25 23.63
C LYS A 87 10.59 8.12 23.96
N ASP A 88 10.57 7.06 23.16
CA ASP A 88 11.51 5.94 23.32
C ASP A 88 12.95 6.43 23.10
N THR A 89 13.18 7.34 22.15
CA THR A 89 14.52 7.91 21.91
C THR A 89 15.00 8.79 23.06
N GLU A 90 14.14 9.65 23.62
CA GLU A 90 14.45 10.51 24.77
C GLU A 90 14.76 9.68 26.02
N ASN A 91 13.95 8.65 26.31
CA ASN A 91 14.18 7.76 27.45
C ASN A 91 15.48 6.95 27.33
N ASN A 92 15.93 6.64 26.12
CA ASN A 92 17.22 5.96 25.90
C ASN A 92 18.42 6.91 26.02
N ILE A 93 18.22 8.22 25.87
CA ILE A 93 19.28 9.22 26.08
C ILE A 93 19.42 9.54 27.56
N SER A 94 18.32 9.62 28.32
CA SER A 94 18.34 9.94 29.75
C SER A 94 18.86 8.83 30.67
N ASN A 95 18.99 7.59 30.15
CA ASN A 95 19.44 6.42 30.91
C ASN A 95 20.90 6.02 30.59
N ASN A 96 21.62 6.82 29.79
CA ASN A 96 23.05 6.69 29.51
C ASN A 96 23.81 7.89 30.05
#